data_AF-A0A352S4F4-F1
#
_entry.id   AF-A0A352S4F4-F1
#
_cell.length_a   1.000
_cell.length_b   1.000
_cell.length_c   1.000
_cell.angle_alpha   90.00
_cell.angle_beta   90.00
_cell.angle_gamma   90.00
#
_symmetry.space_group_name_H-M   'P 1'
#
loop_
_entity.id
_entity.type
_entity.pdbx_description
1 polymer ?
#
loop_
_entity_poly.entity_id
_entity_poly.type
_entity_poly.pdbx_seq_one_letter_code
_entity_poly.pdbx_strand_id
1 'polypeptide(L)' 'RPENAAEITNAIGAGNPNAAARAFIRPDLLADPVITPGAAQRQRLEQLNDLDSGTRRAWNRAWTDLKVGH' A
#
# COMPACT_ATOMS: atom_id res chain seq x y z
N ARG A 1 5.18 13.09 -16.35
CA ARG A 1 6.44 12.36 -16.61
C ARG A 1 6.34 11.01 -15.91
N PRO A 2 5.98 9.93 -16.64
CA PRO A 2 5.89 8.58 -16.07
C PRO A 2 7.19 8.06 -15.47
N GLU A 3 8.33 8.57 -15.94
CA GLU A 3 9.68 8.23 -15.51
C GLU A 3 9.90 8.57 -14.03
N ASN A 4 9.43 9.74 -13.57
CA ASN A 4 9.55 10.15 -12.17
C ASN A 4 8.77 9.20 -11.24
N ALA A 5 7.61 8.72 -11.68
CA ALA A 5 6.82 7.77 -10.89
C ALA A 5 7.54 6.42 -10.81
N ALA A 6 8.13 5.96 -11.92
CA ALA A 6 8.92 4.73 -11.94
C ALA A 6 10.21 4.83 -11.12
N GLU A 7 10.87 5.99 -11.10
CA GLU A 7 12.06 6.25 -10.29
C GLU A 7 11.78 6.00 -8.81
N ILE A 8 10.66 6.51 -8.28
CA ILE A 8 10.25 6.27 -6.89
C ILE A 8 10.03 4.77 -6.66
N THR A 9 9.27 4.08 -7.51
CA THR A 9 9.07 2.63 -7.38
C THR A 9 10.38 1.86 -7.42
N ASN A 10 11.29 2.22 -8.31
CA ASN A 10 12.61 1.56 -8.44
C ASN A 10 13.49 1.78 -7.21
N ALA A 11 13.33 2.91 -6.51
CA ALA A 11 14.09 3.27 -5.32
C ALA A 11 13.54 2.65 -4.03
N ILE A 12 12.22 2.70 -3.83
CA ILE A 12 11.59 2.30 -2.54
C ILE A 12 10.84 0.97 -2.61
N GLY A 13 10.67 0.41 -3.80
CA GLY A 13 9.97 -0.87 -3.98
C GLY A 13 8.46 -0.80 -3.73
N ALA A 14 7.84 0.38 -3.76
CA ALA A 14 6.39 0.50 -3.58
C ALA A 14 5.65 0.42 -4.92
N GLY A 15 4.48 -0.24 -4.91
CA GLY A 15 3.59 -0.34 -6.08
C GLY A 15 3.19 1.03 -6.62
N ASN A 16 2.85 1.08 -7.92
CA ASN A 16 2.58 2.34 -8.64
C ASN A 16 1.21 2.32 -9.33
N PRO A 17 0.32 3.31 -9.09
CA PRO A 17 -0.96 3.38 -9.77
C PRO A 17 -0.87 3.95 -11.21
N ASN A 18 0.25 4.57 -11.59
CA ASN A 18 0.43 5.13 -12.93
C ASN A 18 0.78 4.03 -13.95
N ALA A 19 -0.20 3.63 -14.76
CA ALA A 19 -0.02 2.60 -15.77
C ALA A 19 1.10 2.93 -16.79
N ALA A 20 1.27 4.20 -17.15
CA ALA A 20 2.30 4.62 -18.11
C ALA A 20 3.73 4.49 -17.53
N ALA A 21 3.88 4.45 -16.20
CA ALA A 21 5.18 4.28 -15.55
C ALA A 21 5.71 2.85 -15.68
N ARG A 22 4.83 1.87 -15.93
CA ARG A 22 5.17 0.44 -15.95
C ARG A 22 6.32 0.10 -16.91
N ALA A 23 6.44 0.80 -18.03
CA ALA A 23 7.51 0.61 -19.00
C ALA A 23 8.92 0.97 -18.47
N PHE A 24 9.01 1.76 -17.40
CA PHE A 24 10.26 2.26 -16.83
C PHE A 24 10.60 1.62 -15.46
N ILE A 25 9.72 0.74 -14.95
CA ILE A 25 9.94 0.03 -13.68
C ILE A 25 10.82 -1.20 -13.94
N ARG A 26 11.76 -1.46 -13.04
CA ARG A 26 12.64 -2.62 -13.08
C ARG A 26 11.83 -3.93 -13.20
N PRO A 27 12.21 -4.85 -14.10
CA PRO A 27 11.45 -6.08 -14.35
C PRO A 27 11.27 -6.97 -13.12
N ASP A 28 12.26 -7.01 -12.21
CA ASP A 28 12.18 -7.81 -11.00
C ASP A 28 11.10 -7.32 -10.02
N LEU A 29 10.89 -6.00 -9.92
CA LEU A 29 9.81 -5.42 -9.11
C LEU A 29 8.41 -5.64 -9.75
N LEU A 30 8.35 -5.73 -11.08
CA LEU A 30 7.11 -6.08 -11.78
C LEU A 30 6.74 -7.56 -11.65
N ALA A 31 7.75 -8.41 -11.45
CA ALA A 31 7.59 -9.84 -11.25
C ALA A 31 7.33 -10.20 -9.77
N ASP A 32 7.72 -9.35 -8.82
CA ASP A 32 7.50 -9.55 -7.40
C ASP A 32 5.99 -9.38 -7.04
N PRO A 33 5.29 -10.46 -6.63
CA PRO A 33 3.87 -10.39 -6.29
C PRO A 33 3.59 -9.66 -4.98
N VAL A 34 4.60 -9.37 -4.15
CA VAL A 34 4.46 -8.54 -2.94
C VAL A 34 4.31 -7.06 -3.34
N ILE A 35 5.05 -6.63 -4.37
CA ILE A 35 5.01 -5.24 -4.88
C ILE A 35 3.93 -5.07 -5.94
N THR A 36 3.82 -6.03 -6.86
CA THR A 36 2.90 -6.03 -8.00
C THR A 36 1.96 -7.24 -7.89
N PRO A 37 0.98 -7.21 -6.96
CA PRO A 37 0.10 -8.35 -6.71
C PRO A 37 -0.72 -8.73 -7.93
N GLY A 38 -0.95 -10.03 -8.14
CA GLY A 38 -1.81 -10.55 -9.20
C GLY A 38 -3.31 -10.32 -8.95
N ALA A 39 -4.16 -10.63 -9.93
CA ALA A 39 -5.59 -10.38 -9.84
C ALA A 39 -6.27 -11.05 -8.63
N ALA A 40 -5.95 -12.32 -8.37
CA ALA A 40 -6.51 -13.07 -7.24
C ALA A 40 -6.08 -12.52 -5.87
N GLN A 41 -4.86 -11.99 -5.77
CA GLN A 41 -4.38 -11.33 -4.53
C GLN A 41 -5.07 -9.98 -4.34
N ARG A 42 -5.18 -9.17 -5.41
CA ARG A 42 -5.85 -7.87 -5.36
C ARG A 42 -7.31 -7.95 -4.92
N GLN A 43 -8.03 -9.02 -5.30
CA GLN A 43 -9.42 -9.24 -4.88
C GLN A 43 -9.61 -9.45 -3.38
N ARG A 44 -8.54 -9.76 -2.64
CA ARG A 44 -8.58 -9.97 -1.19
C ARG A 44 -8.15 -8.74 -0.40
N LEU A 45 -7.72 -7.68 -1.09
CA LEU A 45 -7.25 -6.46 -0.44
C LEU A 45 -8.45 -5.57 -0.14
N GLU A 46 -8.50 -5.06 1.09
CA GLU A 46 -9.53 -4.14 1.55
C GLU A 46 -8.96 -2.72 1.62
N GLN A 47 -9.72 -1.76 1.11
CA GLN A 47 -9.42 -0.34 1.32
C GLN A 47 -9.98 0.09 2.67
N LEU A 48 -9.21 0.87 3.42
CA LEU A 48 -9.69 1.45 4.67
C LEU A 48 -10.73 2.53 4.37
N ASN A 49 -11.84 2.48 5.10
CA ASN A 49 -12.88 3.51 5.04
C ASN A 49 -12.68 4.54 6.14
N ASP A 50 -13.19 5.74 5.92
CA ASP A 50 -13.19 6.79 6.93
C ASP A 50 -14.01 6.36 8.16
N LEU A 51 -13.38 6.45 9.33
CA LEU A 51 -14.04 6.20 10.61
C LEU A 51 -14.65 7.48 11.16
N ASP A 52 -15.88 7.37 11.67
CA ASP A 52 -16.51 8.43 12.45
C ASP A 52 -15.72 8.73 13.74
N SER A 53 -16.04 9.86 14.38
CA SER A 53 -15.30 10.33 15.54
C SER A 53 -15.36 9.37 16.75
N GLY A 54 -16.48 8.67 16.96
CA GLY A 54 -16.67 7.71 18.04
C GLY A 54 -15.84 6.45 17.82
N THR A 55 -15.97 5.87 16.63
CA THR A 55 -15.22 4.66 16.23
C THR A 55 -13.71 4.91 16.25
N ARG A 56 -13.25 6.07 15.78
CA ARG A 56 -11.83 6.46 15.83
C ARG A 56 -11.30 6.57 17.27
N ARG A 57 -12.07 7.17 18.19
CA ARG A 57 -11.68 7.26 19.61
C ARG A 57 -11.58 5.89 20.27
N ALA A 58 -12.52 4.98 19.96
CA ALA A 58 -12.49 3.62 20.47
C ALA A 58 -11.22 2.88 20.03
N TRP A 59 -10.89 2.91 18.74
CA TRP A 59 -9.67 2.31 18.20
C TRP A 59 -8.40 2.90 18.80
N ASN A 60 -8.33 4.22 18.98
CA ASN A 60 -7.16 4.86 19.60
C ASN A 60 -6.92 4.40 21.04
N ARG A 61 -7.99 4.23 21.84
CA ARG A 61 -7.88 3.70 23.21
C ARG A 61 -7.37 2.26 23.19
N ALA A 62 -8.04 1.39 22.42
CA ALA A 62 -7.65 -0.01 22.31
C ALA A 62 -6.18 -0.17 21.84
N TRP A 63 -5.74 0.65 20.89
CA TRP A 63 -4.34 0.65 20.43
C TRP A 63 -3.36 1.16 21.49
N THR A 64 -3.77 2.12 22.31
CA THR A 64 -2.95 2.59 23.43
C THR A 64 -2.78 1.46 24.43
N ASP A 65 -3.89 0.87 24.88
CA ASP A 65 -3.90 -0.23 25.86
C ASP A 65 -3.02 -1.40 25.38
N LEU A 66 -3.15 -1.80 24.11
CA LEU A 66 -2.32 -2.84 23.50
C LEU A 66 -0.81 -2.51 23.54
N LYS A 67 -0.44 -1.27 23.20
CA LYS A 67 0.97 -0.85 23.17
C LYS A 67 1.59 -0.73 24.56
N VAL A 68 0.82 -0.27 25.56
CA VAL A 68 1.33 -0.06 26.92
C VAL A 68 1.15 -1.26 27.84
N GLY A 69 0.38 -2.27 27.43
CA GLY A 69 0.26 -3.55 28.13
C GLY A 69 -0.64 -3.50 29.37
N HIS A 70 -1.71 -2.70 29.32
CA HIS A 70 -2.77 -2.77 30.35
C HIS A 70 -3.65 -4.01 30.20
#